data_AF-A0A7C4HJ55-F1
#
_entry.id   AF-A0A7C4HJ55-F1
#
_cell.length_a   1.000
_cell.length_b   1.000
_cell.length_c   1.000
_cell.angle_alpha   90.00
_cell.angle_beta   90.00
_cell.angle_gamma   90.00
#
_symmetry.space_group_name_H-M   'P 1'
#
loop_
_entity.id
_entity.type
_entity.pdbx_description
1 polymer ?
#
loop_
_entity_poly.entity_id
_entity_poly.type
_entity_poly.pdbx_seq_one_letter_code
_entity_poly.pdbx_strand_id
1 'polypeptide(L)'
;MKLFVPGRICLFGEHSDWAGGYRRINADIEKGLAIIAGTNQGLHAEVKPHPTKLIVRATLDDGTRKGPYEVPMDAAALLEAAESGGFFSYAAGVAYQVLTHYRVRGLEIDNDQTDLPV
;
A
#
# COMPACT_ATOMS: atom_id res chain seq x y z
N MET A 1 14.69 0.90 -10.01
CA MET A 1 14.91 -0.37 -9.27
C MET A 1 13.73 -1.28 -9.52
N LYS A 2 13.93 -2.59 -9.52
CA LYS A 2 12.83 -3.55 -9.64
C LYS A 2 12.47 -4.07 -8.24
N LEU A 3 11.18 -4.15 -7.96
CA LEU A 3 10.63 -4.60 -6.68
C LEU A 3 9.61 -5.71 -6.92
N PHE A 4 9.54 -6.63 -5.96
CA PHE A 4 8.47 -7.61 -5.83
C PHE A 4 7.91 -7.53 -4.42
N VAL A 5 6.58 -7.42 -4.31
CA VAL A 5 5.86 -7.41 -3.03
C VAL A 5 4.92 -8.62 -3.01
N PRO A 6 5.17 -9.63 -2.17
CA PRO A 6 4.33 -10.81 -2.13
C PRO A 6 2.98 -10.51 -1.50
N GLY A 7 1.97 -11.25 -1.94
CA GLY A 7 0.73 -11.42 -1.20
C GLY A 7 0.92 -12.20 0.10
N ARG A 8 -0.18 -12.45 0.79
CA ARG A 8 -0.20 -13.20 2.04
C ARG A 8 -1.51 -13.96 2.22
N ILE A 9 -1.41 -15.12 2.85
CA ILE A 9 -2.54 -15.87 3.37
C ILE A 9 -2.44 -15.96 4.89
N CYS A 10 -3.59 -15.89 5.57
CA CYS A 10 -3.69 -16.17 6.99
C CYS A 10 -4.01 -17.66 7.17
N LEU A 11 -3.14 -18.39 7.84
CA LEU A 11 -3.33 -19.81 8.12
C LEU A 11 -4.19 -20.01 9.38
N PHE A 12 -3.94 -19.20 10.41
CA PHE A 12 -4.66 -19.24 11.67
C PHE A 12 -4.71 -17.85 12.30
N GLY A 13 -5.75 -17.60 13.10
CA GLY A 13 -5.88 -16.38 13.89
C GLY A 13 -6.47 -15.20 13.12
N GLU A 14 -7.35 -15.46 12.16
CA GLU A 14 -8.08 -14.40 11.45
C GLU A 14 -8.80 -13.47 12.45
N HIS A 15 -8.73 -12.17 12.20
CA HIS A 15 -9.24 -11.09 13.07
C HIS A 15 -8.61 -11.00 14.47
N SER A 16 -7.63 -11.83 14.82
CA SER A 16 -6.99 -11.76 16.15
C SER A 16 -6.04 -10.57 16.28
N ASP A 17 -5.55 -10.01 15.18
CA ASP A 17 -4.72 -8.82 15.10
C ASP A 17 -5.40 -7.57 15.67
N TRP A 18 -6.73 -7.50 15.61
CA TRP A 18 -7.54 -6.41 16.18
C TRP A 18 -7.38 -6.28 17.71
N ALA A 19 -7.02 -7.36 18.38
CA ALA A 19 -6.76 -7.34 19.81
C ALA A 19 -5.65 -6.34 20.17
N GLY A 20 -4.66 -6.14 19.30
CA GLY A 20 -3.62 -5.13 19.49
C GLY A 20 -4.17 -3.70 19.62
N GLY A 21 -5.23 -3.37 18.87
CA GLY A 21 -5.93 -2.09 18.97
C GLY A 21 -6.76 -2.01 20.24
N TYR A 22 -7.59 -3.02 20.51
CA TYR A 22 -8.52 -3.02 21.65
C TYR A 22 -7.84 -3.08 23.01
N ARG A 23 -6.66 -3.68 23.11
CA ARG A 23 -5.89 -3.71 24.36
C ARG A 23 -5.46 -2.34 24.87
N ARG A 24 -5.43 -1.32 24.00
CA ARG A 24 -5.21 0.07 24.42
C ARG A 24 -6.37 0.62 25.25
N ILE A 25 -7.56 0.04 25.12
CA ILE A 25 -8.80 0.45 25.79
C ILE A 25 -9.12 -0.51 26.95
N ASN A 26 -8.94 -1.82 26.74
CA ASN A 26 -9.16 -2.84 27.76
C ASN A 26 -7.98 -3.82 27.82
N ALA A 27 -7.18 -3.72 28.89
CA ALA A 27 -5.97 -4.52 29.07
C ALA A 27 -6.25 -6.02 29.31
N ASP A 28 -7.47 -6.39 29.70
CA ASP A 28 -7.89 -7.78 29.95
C ASP A 28 -8.12 -8.58 28.66
N ILE A 29 -8.18 -7.89 27.51
CA ILE A 29 -8.25 -8.55 26.21
C ILE A 29 -6.91 -9.25 25.96
N GLU A 30 -6.97 -10.53 25.57
CA GLU A 30 -5.78 -11.30 25.20
C GLU A 30 -5.11 -10.73 23.95
N LYS A 31 -3.78 -10.89 23.82
CA LYS A 31 -2.97 -10.21 22.79
C LYS A 31 -3.33 -10.51 21.32
N GLY A 32 -4.06 -11.59 21.06
CA GLY A 32 -4.28 -12.10 19.71
C GLY A 32 -3.01 -12.66 19.08
N LEU A 33 -3.12 -13.66 18.22
CA LEU A 33 -1.98 -14.30 17.55
C LEU A 33 -2.42 -14.79 16.18
N ALA A 34 -1.70 -14.39 15.13
CA ALA A 34 -1.93 -14.83 13.76
C ALA A 34 -0.70 -15.54 13.19
N ILE A 35 -0.94 -16.60 12.43
CA ILE A 35 0.09 -17.29 11.63
C ILE A 35 -0.21 -16.98 10.17
N ILE A 36 0.69 -16.25 9.52
CA ILE A 36 0.56 -15.86 8.11
C ILE A 36 1.71 -16.44 7.29
N ALA A 37 1.45 -16.68 6.01
CA ALA A 37 2.46 -17.08 5.04
C ALA A 37 2.44 -16.15 3.83
N GLY A 38 3.62 -15.71 3.40
CA GLY A 38 3.77 -14.98 2.14
C GLY A 38 3.55 -15.91 0.95
N THR A 39 2.95 -15.38 -0.12
CA THR A 39 2.73 -16.12 -1.36
C THR A 39 3.85 -15.88 -2.36
N ASN A 40 3.99 -16.76 -3.35
CA ASN A 40 4.87 -16.54 -4.50
C ASN A 40 4.21 -15.69 -5.60
N GLN A 41 2.92 -15.36 -5.43
CA GLN A 41 2.20 -14.35 -6.20
C GLN A 41 2.21 -13.00 -5.47
N GLY A 42 2.18 -11.90 -6.21
CA GLY A 42 2.28 -10.54 -5.69
C GLY A 42 2.19 -9.45 -6.76
N LEU A 43 2.80 -8.31 -6.44
CA LEU A 43 2.94 -7.15 -7.32
C LEU A 43 4.41 -7.00 -7.71
N HIS A 44 4.65 -6.86 -9.00
CA HIS A 44 5.96 -6.53 -9.57
C HIS A 44 5.95 -5.08 -10.03
N ALA A 45 7.04 -4.35 -9.78
CA ALA A 45 7.14 -2.96 -10.18
C ALA A 45 8.56 -2.51 -10.52
N GLU A 46 8.66 -1.57 -11.46
CA GLU A 46 9.84 -0.74 -11.65
C GLU A 46 9.62 0.64 -11.01
N VAL A 47 10.55 1.05 -10.14
CA VAL A 47 10.46 2.31 -9.39
C VAL A 47 11.65 3.21 -9.71
N LYS A 48 11.37 4.49 -9.96
CA LYS A 48 12.38 5.52 -10.20
C LYS A 48 12.13 6.72 -9.28
N PRO A 49 13.18 7.42 -8.81
CA PRO A 49 13.00 8.68 -8.12
C PRO A 49 12.33 9.73 -9.02
N HIS A 50 11.45 10.54 -8.46
CA HIS A 50 10.87 11.70 -9.13
C HIS A 50 11.06 12.94 -8.25
N PRO A 51 11.39 14.12 -8.80
CA PRO A 51 11.75 15.27 -7.97
C PRO A 51 10.59 15.79 -7.09
N THR A 52 9.33 15.72 -7.55
CA THR A 52 8.22 16.47 -6.94
C THR A 52 6.86 15.78 -6.90
N LYS A 53 6.72 14.56 -7.44
CA LYS A 53 5.41 13.91 -7.65
C LYS A 53 5.48 12.43 -7.31
N LEU A 54 4.37 11.90 -6.83
CA LEU A 54 4.06 10.48 -6.93
C LEU A 54 3.37 10.23 -8.27
N ILE A 55 3.93 9.32 -9.07
CA ILE A 55 3.36 8.86 -10.34
C ILE A 55 3.17 7.35 -10.23
N VAL A 56 1.95 6.87 -10.45
CA VAL A 56 1.63 5.44 -10.33
C VAL A 56 0.93 4.93 -11.58
N ARG A 57 1.43 3.84 -12.14
CA ARG A 57 0.74 2.98 -13.10
C ARG A 57 0.56 1.61 -12.47
N ALA A 58 -0.57 0.97 -12.76
CA ALA A 58 -0.87 -0.36 -12.25
C ALA A 58 -1.32 -1.28 -13.38
N THR A 59 -0.91 -2.53 -13.31
CA THR A 59 -1.44 -3.65 -14.11
C THR A 59 -2.28 -4.50 -13.17
N LEU A 60 -3.57 -4.70 -13.45
CA LEU A 60 -4.44 -5.59 -12.69
C LEU A 60 -4.14 -7.06 -13.02
N ASP A 61 -4.72 -7.97 -12.25
CA ASP A 61 -4.58 -9.42 -12.41
C ASP A 61 -5.14 -9.95 -13.76
N ASP A 62 -6.08 -9.23 -14.36
CA ASP A 62 -6.59 -9.48 -15.72
C ASP A 62 -5.73 -8.85 -16.84
N GLY A 63 -4.62 -8.17 -16.47
CA GLY A 63 -3.74 -7.45 -17.38
C GLY A 63 -4.20 -6.01 -17.71
N THR A 64 -5.34 -5.55 -17.22
CA THR A 64 -5.83 -4.18 -17.44
C THR A 64 -4.86 -3.16 -16.85
N ARG A 65 -4.46 -2.16 -17.65
CA ARG A 65 -3.61 -1.05 -17.19
C ARG A 65 -4.45 0.11 -16.67
N LYS A 66 -4.06 0.67 -15.52
CA LYS A 66 -4.59 1.92 -14.95
C LYS A 66 -3.50 2.97 -14.80
N GLY A 67 -3.86 4.23 -15.01
CA GLY A 67 -2.97 5.39 -14.89
C GLY A 67 -2.41 5.88 -16.24
N PRO A 68 -1.38 6.75 -16.22
CA PRO A 68 -0.69 7.24 -15.02
C PRO A 68 -1.60 8.08 -14.14
N TYR A 69 -1.56 7.80 -12.85
CA TYR A 69 -2.06 8.69 -11.83
C TYR A 69 -0.90 9.55 -11.33
N GLU A 70 -1.12 10.86 -11.24
CA GLU A 70 -0.12 11.81 -10.78
C GLU A 70 -0.67 12.67 -9.66
N VAL A 71 0.12 12.82 -8.60
CA VAL A 71 -0.18 13.72 -7.48
C VAL A 71 1.12 14.37 -7.01
N PRO A 72 1.15 15.68 -6.76
CA PRO A 72 2.33 16.32 -6.18
C PRO A 72 2.65 15.70 -4.81
N MET A 73 3.93 15.63 -4.46
CA MET A 73 4.39 15.29 -3.11
C MET A 73 4.16 16.49 -2.18
N ASP A 74 2.90 16.82 -1.96
CA ASP A 74 2.38 17.85 -1.09
C ASP A 74 1.34 17.25 -0.15
N ALA A 75 1.39 17.61 1.13
CA ALA A 75 0.58 16.96 2.15
C ALA A 75 -0.93 17.17 1.93
N ALA A 76 -1.35 18.37 1.53
CA ALA A 76 -2.76 18.67 1.32
C ALA A 76 -3.29 17.90 0.09
N ALA A 77 -2.55 17.93 -1.02
CA ALA A 77 -2.95 17.24 -2.24
C ALA A 77 -2.99 15.70 -2.06
N LEU A 78 -2.04 15.14 -1.32
CA LEU A 78 -2.02 13.69 -1.04
C LEU A 78 -3.16 13.27 -0.11
N LEU A 79 -3.50 14.08 0.89
CA LEU A 79 -4.61 13.80 1.79
C LEU A 79 -5.95 13.86 1.06
N GLU A 80 -6.19 14.89 0.25
CA GLU A 80 -7.40 15.01 -0.57
C GLU A 80 -7.57 13.81 -1.50
N ALA A 81 -6.48 13.41 -2.16
CA ALA A 81 -6.48 12.21 -3.01
C ALA A 81 -6.77 10.93 -2.22
N ALA A 82 -6.24 10.79 -1.01
CA ALA A 82 -6.47 9.64 -0.15
C ALA A 82 -7.94 9.53 0.30
N GLU A 83 -8.58 10.67 0.59
CA GLU A 83 -9.97 10.73 1.04
C GLU A 83 -10.99 10.55 -0.11
N SER A 84 -10.57 10.72 -1.36
CA SER A 84 -11.46 10.58 -2.52
C SER A 84 -12.01 9.17 -2.78
N GLY A 85 -11.43 8.12 -2.17
CA GLY A 85 -11.89 6.73 -2.29
C GLY A 85 -11.68 6.10 -3.68
N GLY A 86 -10.88 6.72 -4.55
CA GLY A 86 -10.53 6.20 -5.86
C GLY A 86 -9.51 5.06 -5.83
N PHE A 87 -9.25 4.45 -6.99
CA PHE A 87 -8.33 3.31 -7.13
C PHE A 87 -6.92 3.58 -6.57
N PHE A 88 -6.40 4.81 -6.73
CA PHE A 88 -5.07 5.19 -6.25
C PHE A 88 -5.07 5.84 -4.85
N SER A 89 -6.22 5.93 -4.17
CA SER A 89 -6.32 6.56 -2.85
C SER A 89 -5.46 5.86 -1.80
N TYR A 90 -5.30 4.54 -1.88
CA TYR A 90 -4.39 3.80 -1.02
C TYR A 90 -2.93 4.28 -1.17
N ALA A 91 -2.45 4.39 -2.42
CA ALA A 91 -1.09 4.85 -2.69
C ALA A 91 -0.89 6.32 -2.26
N ALA A 92 -1.89 7.18 -2.48
CA ALA A 92 -1.86 8.57 -2.03
C ALA A 92 -1.79 8.67 -0.50
N GLY A 93 -2.60 7.88 0.22
CA GLY A 93 -2.60 7.85 1.69
C GLY A 93 -1.28 7.36 2.28
N VAL A 94 -0.67 6.34 1.67
CA VAL A 94 0.67 5.87 2.07
C VAL A 94 1.71 6.97 1.82
N ALA A 95 1.70 7.62 0.66
CA ALA A 95 2.63 8.71 0.37
C ALA A 95 2.43 9.91 1.31
N TYR A 96 1.18 10.24 1.68
CA TYR A 96 0.86 11.26 2.69
C TYR A 96 1.52 10.92 4.04
N GLN A 97 1.36 9.69 4.52
CA GLN A 97 1.97 9.25 5.78
C GLN A 97 3.51 9.31 5.73
N VAL A 98 4.12 8.83 4.63
CA VAL A 98 5.58 8.86 4.48
C VAL A 98 6.09 10.30 4.40
N LEU A 99 5.44 11.18 3.64
CA LEU A 99 5.83 12.59 3.52
C LEU A 99 5.68 13.33 4.87
N THR A 100 4.65 13.01 5.65
CA THR A 100 4.39 13.63 6.96
C THR A 100 5.48 13.30 7.98
N HIS A 101 6.02 12.07 7.92
CA HIS A 101 6.97 11.58 8.92
C HIS A 101 8.45 11.64 8.47
N TYR A 102 8.71 11.80 7.18
CA TYR A 102 10.07 11.73 6.63
C TYR A 102 10.33 12.79 5.54
N ARG A 103 11.59 13.23 5.45
CA ARG A 103 12.04 14.16 4.38
C ARG A 103 12.32 13.38 3.10
N VAL A 104 11.28 13.15 2.31
CA VAL A 104 11.33 12.41 1.05
C VAL A 104 10.95 13.28 -0.15
N ARG A 105 11.26 12.78 -1.35
CA ARG A 105 10.78 13.32 -2.63
C ARG A 105 9.84 12.32 -3.29
N GLY A 106 9.47 12.60 -4.54
CA GLY A 106 8.57 11.76 -5.31
C GLY A 106 9.17 10.45 -5.82
N LEU A 107 8.27 9.62 -6.34
CA LEU A 107 8.57 8.35 -6.98
C LEU A 107 7.68 8.20 -8.22
N GLU A 108 8.24 7.61 -9.26
CA GLU A 108 7.48 7.00 -10.35
C GLU A 108 7.50 5.49 -10.15
N ILE A 109 6.30 4.89 -10.06
CA ILE A 109 6.07 3.48 -9.82
C ILE A 109 5.28 2.95 -11.02
N ASP A 110 5.88 2.04 -11.78
CA ASP A 110 5.16 1.26 -12.78
C ASP A 110 5.01 -0.16 -12.24
N ASN A 111 3.84 -0.48 -11.67
CA ASN A 111 3.48 -1.86 -11.38
C ASN A 111 3.17 -2.54 -12.71
N ASP A 112 4.13 -3.32 -13.20
CA ASP A 112 4.14 -3.88 -14.55
C ASP A 112 3.37 -5.20 -14.63
N GLN A 113 3.31 -5.96 -13.55
CA GLN A 113 2.59 -7.23 -13.44
C GLN A 113 1.99 -7.41 -12.03
N THR A 114 0.75 -7.88 -11.97
CA THR A 114 0.11 -8.37 -10.76
C THR A 114 -0.38 -9.77 -11.02
N ASP A 115 0.16 -10.76 -10.31
CA ASP A 115 -0.32 -12.15 -10.33
C ASP A 115 -0.97 -12.55 -9.00
N LEU A 116 -1.09 -11.59 -8.07
CA LEU A 116 -1.85 -11.73 -6.84
C LEU A 116 -3.35 -11.90 -7.15
N PRO A 117 -3.98 -13.03 -6.78
CA PRO A 117 -5.42 -13.19 -6.93
C PRO A 117 -6.17 -12.27 -5.97
N VAL A 118 -7.22 -11.62 -6.47
CA VAL A 118 -8.14 -10.75 -5.71
C VAL A 118 -9.44 -11.47 -5.39
#